data_AF-A0A1Y3WIN8-F1
#
_entry.id   AF-A0A1Y3WIN8-F1
#
_cell.length_a   1.000
_cell.length_b   1.000
_cell.length_c   1.000
_cell.angle_alpha   90.00
_cell.angle_beta   90.00
_cell.angle_gamma   90.00
#
_symmetry.space_group_name_H-M   'P 1'
#
loop_
_entity.id
_entity.type
_entity.pdbx_description
1 polymer ?
#
loop_
_entity_poly.entity_id
_entity_poly.type
_entity_poly.pdbx_seq_one_letter_code
_entity_poly.pdbx_strand_id
1 'polypeptide(L)' 'MNEDGNIIGQILNVSVDDTILNGEGQIDPELFHPISFDPANNIYRALGEKTGNAFWDGGRLK' A
#
# COMPACT_ATOMS: atom_id res chain seq x y z
N MET A 1 16.61 2.49 18.54
CA MET A 1 15.22 2.52 19.04
C MET A 1 15.05 3.86 19.72
N ASN A 2 14.07 4.68 19.31
CA ASN A 2 13.81 5.95 19.99
C ASN A 2 13.08 5.69 21.33
N GLU A 3 12.80 6.75 22.08
CA GLU A 3 12.12 6.68 23.38
C GLU A 3 10.70 6.07 23.30
N ASP A 4 10.05 6.18 22.13
CA ASP A 4 8.71 5.59 21.86
C ASP A 4 8.78 4.14 21.36
N GLY A 5 9.98 3.58 21.20
CA GLY A 5 10.19 2.23 20.69
C GLY A 5 10.29 2.10 19.16
N ASN A 6 10.36 3.21 18.42
CA ASN A 6 10.49 3.21 16.97
C ASN A 6 11.89 2.78 16.52
N ILE A 7 11.94 1.99 15.45
CA ILE A 7 13.17 1.65 14.73
C ILE A 7 13.18 2.43 13.42
N ILE A 8 14.24 3.22 13.21
CA ILE A 8 14.43 3.99 11.97
C ILE A 8 15.50 3.28 11.15
N GLY A 9 15.12 2.80 9.98
CA GLY A 9 16.00 2.15 9.02
C GLY A 9 15.90 2.80 7.66
N GLN A 10 17.03 2.88 6.94
CA GLN A 10 17.03 3.31 5.54
C GLN A 10 16.58 2.14 4.66
N ILE A 11 15.61 2.38 3.79
CA ILE A 11 15.23 1.41 2.76
C ILE A 11 16.35 1.40 1.71
N LEU A 12 17.13 0.31 1.67
CA LEU A 12 18.21 0.14 0.70
C LEU A 12 17.73 -0.50 -0.61
N ASN A 13 16.70 -1.34 -0.55
CA ASN A 13 16.11 -1.99 -1.71
C ASN A 13 14.67 -2.45 -1.44
N VAL A 14 13.90 -2.67 -2.51
CA VAL A 14 12.60 -3.35 -2.51
C VAL A 14 12.62 -4.42 -3.60
N SER A 15 12.10 -5.60 -3.32
CA SER A 15 11.99 -6.70 -4.28
C SER A 15 10.58 -7.25 -4.24
N VAL A 16 10.05 -7.58 -5.41
CA VAL A 16 8.71 -8.14 -5.60
C VAL A 16 8.76 -9.28 -6.61
N ASP A 17 7.73 -10.11 -6.59
CA ASP A 17 7.48 -11.08 -7.66
C ASP A 17 7.02 -10.33 -8.92
N ASP A 18 7.58 -10.64 -10.08
CA ASP A 18 7.21 -9.96 -11.33
C ASP A 18 5.74 -10.17 -11.71
N THR A 19 5.09 -11.23 -11.19
CA THR A 19 3.67 -11.52 -11.42
C THR A 19 2.72 -10.48 -10.83
N ILE A 20 3.19 -9.63 -9.91
CA ILE A 20 2.37 -8.56 -9.32
C ILE A 20 2.63 -7.19 -9.95
N LEU A 21 3.37 -7.12 -11.05
CA LEU A 21 3.62 -5.88 -11.77
C LEU A 21 2.57 -5.67 -12.88
N ASN A 22 2.12 -4.43 -13.04
CA ASN A 22 1.30 -4.02 -14.17
C ASN A 22 2.15 -3.80 -15.45
N GLY A 23 1.50 -3.43 -16.55
CA GLY A 23 2.17 -3.19 -17.83
C GLY A 23 3.22 -2.06 -17.83
N GLU A 24 3.26 -1.22 -16.80
CA GLU A 24 4.25 -0.15 -16.62
C GLU A 24 5.39 -0.55 -15.68
N GLY A 25 5.41 -1.80 -15.21
CA GLY A 25 6.39 -2.29 -14.24
C GLY A 25 6.17 -1.77 -12.82
N GLN A 26 4.98 -1.24 -12.52
CA GLN A 26 4.61 -0.80 -11.18
C GLN A 26 3.84 -1.90 -10.47
N ILE A 27 3.91 -1.95 -9.13
CA ILE A 27 3.12 -2.90 -8.34
C ILE A 27 1.63 -2.65 -8.60
N ASP A 28 0.92 -3.70 -8.96
CA ASP A 28 -0.53 -3.73 -9.04
C ASP A 28 -1.11 -4.20 -7.70
N PRO A 29 -1.79 -3.32 -6.92
CA PRO A 29 -2.39 -3.71 -5.65
C PRO A 29 -3.46 -4.81 -5.79
N GLU A 30 -4.12 -4.91 -6.94
CA GLU A 30 -5.12 -5.95 -7.21
C GLU A 30 -4.46 -7.32 -7.39
N LEU A 31 -3.24 -7.38 -7.93
CA LEU A 31 -2.47 -8.64 -8.02
C LEU A 31 -1.74 -8.96 -6.72
N PHE A 32 -1.21 -7.93 -6.04
CA PHE A 32 -0.46 -8.07 -4.80
C PHE A 32 -1.31 -8.54 -3.62
N HIS A 33 -2.61 -8.21 -3.60
CA HIS A 33 -3.56 -8.58 -2.53
C HIS A 33 -3.06 -8.29 -1.10
N PRO A 34 -2.66 -7.04 -0.78
CA PRO A 34 -2.21 -6.72 0.56
C PRO A 34 -3.34 -6.87 1.59
N ILE A 35 -2.96 -7.23 2.82
CA ILE A 35 -3.87 -7.33 3.96
C ILE A 35 -3.64 -6.17 4.94
N SER A 36 -4.73 -5.72 5.55
CA SER A 36 -4.75 -4.75 6.64
C SER A 36 -5.18 -5.45 7.93
N PHE A 37 -4.51 -5.14 9.03
CA PHE A 37 -4.94 -5.57 10.35
C PHE A 37 -6.07 -4.65 10.86
N ASP A 38 -7.18 -5.25 11.29
CA ASP A 38 -8.30 -4.59 11.95
C ASP A 38 -8.19 -4.83 13.47
N PRO A 39 -7.66 -3.86 14.24
CA PRO A 39 -7.47 -4.03 15.69
C PRO A 39 -8.78 -4.01 16.48
N ALA A 40 -9.88 -3.47 15.92
CA ALA A 40 -11.16 -3.43 16.62
C ALA A 40 -11.80 -4.82 16.69
N ASN A 41 -11.59 -5.64 15.67
CA ASN A 41 -12.15 -6.99 15.56
C ASN A 41 -11.10 -8.10 15.68
N ASN A 42 -9.81 -7.76 15.76
CA ASN A 42 -8.68 -8.71 15.76
C ASN A 42 -8.68 -9.66 14.55
N ILE A 43 -8.91 -9.11 13.35
CA ILE A 43 -8.92 -9.89 12.09
C ILE A 43 -8.06 -9.22 11.02
N TYR A 44 -7.82 -9.95 9.94
CA TYR A 44 -7.22 -9.40 8.71
C TYR A 44 -8.30 -9.13 7.67
N ARG A 45 -8.13 -8.04 6.92
CA ARG A 45 -9.00 -7.66 5.80
C ARG A 45 -8.14 -7.50 4.56
N ALA A 46 -8.64 -7.94 3.41
CA ALA A 46 -8.03 -7.60 2.13
C ALA A 46 -8.20 -6.09 1.85
N LEU A 47 -7.25 -5.52 1.11
CA LEU A 47 -7.39 -4.18 0.55
C LEU A 47 -8.57 -4.15 -0.43
N GLY A 48 -9.39 -3.10 -0.36
CA GLY A 48 -10.54 -2.92 -1.25
C GLY A 48 -10.17 -2.34 -2.61
N GLU A 49 -11.18 -2.14 -3.46
CA GLU A 49 -11.03 -1.58 -4.80
C GLU A 49 -10.56 -0.12 -4.78
N LYS A 50 -10.00 0.31 -5.91
CA LYS A 50 -9.65 1.72 -6.15
C LYS A 50 -10.88 2.62 -6.03
N THR A 51 -10.79 3.66 -5.20
CA THR A 51 -11.89 4.61 -4.97
C THR A 51 -11.69 5.98 -5.64
N GLY A 52 -10.51 6.24 -6.21
CA GLY A 52 -10.20 7.51 -6.88
C GLY A 52 -8.73 7.63 -7.29
N ASN A 53 -8.38 8.79 -7.84
CA ASN A 53 -7.03 9.18 -8.25
C ASN A 53 -6.51 10.31 -7.36
N ALA A 54 -5.54 9.99 -6.51
CA ALA A 54 -4.85 10.98 -5.70
C ALA A 54 -4.19 12.06 -6.58
N PHE A 55 -4.19 13.30 -6.10
CA PHE A 55 -3.64 14.48 -6.81
C PHE A 55 -4.26 14.79 -8.18
N TRP A 56 -5.42 14.20 -8.51
CA TRP A 56 -6.10 14.45 -9.79
C TRP A 56 -7.60 14.74 -9.62
N ASP A 57 -8.37 13.84 -9.00
CA ASP A 57 -9.84 13.96 -8.94
C ASP A 57 -10.29 15.27 -8.27
N GLY A 58 -9.63 15.66 -7.18
CA GLY A 58 -9.93 16.92 -6.46
C GLY A 58 -9.69 18.18 -7.31
N GLY A 59 -8.84 18.11 -8.34
CA GLY A 59 -8.62 19.22 -9.27
C GLY A 59 -9.82 19.50 -10.18
N ARG A 60 -10.74 18.54 -10.36
CA ARG A 60 -11.94 18.66 -11.19
C ARG A 60 -13.10 19.36 -10.49
N LEU A 61 -12.97 19.60 -9.19
CA LEU A 61 -13.96 20.28 -8.34
C LEU A 61 -13.68 21.79 -8.18
N LYS A 62 -12.76 22.33 -8.98
CA LYS A 62 -12.39 23.75 -8.99
C LYS A 62 -13.09 24.50 -10.11
#